data_AF-A0A958QXG8-F1
#
_entry.id   AF-A0A958QXG8-F1
#
_cell.length_a   1.000
_cell.length_b   1.000
_cell.length_c   1.000
_cell.angle_alpha   90.00
_cell.angle_beta   90.00
_cell.angle_gamma   90.00
#
_symmetry.space_group_name_H-M   'P 1'
#
loop_
_entity.id
_entity.type
_entity.pdbx_description
1 polymer ?
#
loop_
_entity_poly.entity_id
_entity_poly.type
_entity_poly.pdbx_seq_one_letter_code
_entity_poly.pdbx_strand_id
1 'polypeptide(L)'
;RDRRTPKVHQDVLTALIEIASAPPVESKKLLERPAAIEMLRYFAEFDDQIRYWVATMYLQLARAMLAAHDDGASITYLEQSYAMQMENVESRRNVLIALSQQAESNESDSGLHDRLRTLRVAEGLEVSKTEERRVGIIRVITLILTLILIVVVARWILRKLRNYRSLKQEQQSRHQLLAEREELRELLIFFGLTAKSSLEDLAKRYRAKAKLIHPDRPDGDPVRFKQLTQRFERTRELMERYSLREK
;
A
#
# COMPACT_ATOMS: atom_id res chain seq x y z
N ARG A 1 -43.73 -25.12 32.42
CA ARG A 1 -43.33 -26.05 31.32
C ARG A 1 -44.46 -26.29 30.30
N ASP A 2 -45.70 -25.85 30.53
CA ASP A 2 -46.84 -26.04 29.60
C ASP A 2 -47.17 -24.88 28.63
N ARG A 3 -46.26 -23.92 28.42
CA ARG A 3 -46.56 -22.72 27.60
C ARG A 3 -46.30 -22.86 26.10
N ARG A 4 -45.94 -24.06 25.62
CA ARG A 4 -45.66 -24.36 24.20
C ARG A 4 -46.72 -25.28 23.58
N THR A 5 -47.98 -25.08 23.95
CA THR A 5 -49.07 -25.77 23.26
C THR A 5 -49.38 -25.02 21.95
N PRO A 6 -49.79 -25.71 20.87
CA PRO A 6 -50.17 -25.06 19.62
C PRO A 6 -51.21 -23.95 19.80
N LYS A 7 -52.11 -24.11 20.77
CA LYS A 7 -53.12 -23.12 21.14
C LYS A 7 -52.50 -21.80 21.64
N VAL A 8 -51.53 -21.88 22.55
CA VAL A 8 -50.87 -20.68 23.08
C VAL A 8 -50.09 -19.94 21.98
N HIS A 9 -49.46 -20.67 21.07
CA HIS A 9 -48.81 -20.08 19.90
C HIS A 9 -49.80 -19.35 18.99
N GLN A 10 -50.96 -19.96 18.73
CA GLN A 10 -52.03 -19.35 17.95
C GLN A 10 -52.61 -18.10 18.63
N ASP A 11 -52.78 -18.13 19.96
CA ASP A 11 -53.26 -16.99 20.74
C ASP A 11 -52.26 -15.82 20.68
N VAL A 12 -50.95 -16.11 20.76
CA VAL A 12 -49.88 -15.11 20.62
C VAL A 12 -49.85 -14.52 19.21
N LEU A 13 -49.96 -15.35 18.17
CA LEU A 13 -50.02 -14.88 16.78
C LEU A 13 -51.26 -14.02 16.52
N THR A 14 -52.41 -14.41 17.07
CA THR A 14 -53.65 -13.65 16.95
C THR A 14 -53.51 -12.28 17.62
N ALA A 15 -52.95 -12.25 18.84
CA ALA A 15 -52.66 -11.00 19.54
C ALA A 15 -51.67 -10.11 18.77
N LEU A 16 -50.63 -10.68 18.16
CA LEU A 16 -49.69 -9.93 17.32
C LEU A 16 -50.37 -9.34 16.08
N ILE A 17 -51.24 -10.09 15.42
CA ILE A 17 -52.01 -9.62 14.27
C ILE A 17 -52.97 -8.51 14.67
N GLU A 18 -53.68 -8.66 15.80
CA GLU A 18 -54.57 -7.62 16.34
C GLU A 18 -53.81 -6.33 16.65
N ILE A 19 -52.65 -6.42 17.32
CA ILE A 19 -51.82 -5.25 17.64
C ILE A 19 -51.28 -4.59 16.37
N ALA A 20 -50.84 -5.38 15.39
CA ALA A 20 -50.31 -4.88 14.12
C ALA A 20 -51.39 -4.25 13.22
N SER A 21 -52.65 -4.69 13.36
CA SER A 21 -53.78 -4.18 12.57
C SER A 21 -54.51 -3.00 13.23
N ALA A 22 -54.28 -2.76 14.52
CA ALA A 22 -54.87 -1.66 15.26
C ALA A 22 -54.21 -0.30 14.91
N PRO A 23 -54.93 0.83 15.05
CA PRO A 23 -54.35 2.15 14.97
C PRO A 23 -53.19 2.32 15.97
N PRO A 24 -52.10 3.04 15.63
CA PRO A 24 -50.90 3.12 16.47
C PRO A 24 -51.12 3.53 17.93
N VAL A 25 -52.11 4.40 18.18
CA VAL A 25 -52.49 4.85 19.53
C VAL A 25 -53.11 3.71 20.34
N GLU A 26 -53.88 2.84 19.70
CA GLU A 26 -54.49 1.67 20.34
C GLU A 26 -53.46 0.54 20.53
N SER A 27 -52.61 0.30 19.53
CA SER A 27 -51.48 -0.61 19.63
C SER A 27 -50.53 -0.22 20.78
N LYS A 28 -50.27 1.08 20.98
CA LYS A 28 -49.51 1.61 22.12
C LYS A 28 -50.15 1.22 23.45
N LYS A 29 -51.46 1.46 23.63
CA LYS A 29 -52.19 1.09 24.86
C LYS A 29 -52.18 -0.41 25.14
N LEU A 30 -52.22 -1.23 24.10
CA LEU A 30 -52.15 -2.69 24.24
C LEU A 30 -50.76 -3.14 24.70
N LEU A 31 -49.71 -2.50 24.20
CA LEU A 31 -48.32 -2.80 24.55
C LEU A 31 -47.87 -2.14 25.86
N GLU A 32 -48.53 -1.11 26.37
CA GLU A 32 -48.24 -0.55 27.70
C GLU A 32 -48.57 -1.50 28.85
N ARG A 33 -49.27 -2.62 28.57
CA ARG A 33 -49.54 -3.67 29.56
C ARG A 33 -48.26 -4.49 29.79
N PRO A 34 -47.65 -4.47 30.99
CA PRO A 34 -46.39 -5.18 31.24
C PRO A 34 -46.46 -6.68 30.93
N ALA A 35 -47.60 -7.31 31.24
CA ALA A 35 -47.84 -8.72 30.96
C ALA A 35 -47.82 -9.06 29.46
N ALA A 36 -48.26 -8.13 28.59
CA ALA A 36 -48.23 -8.34 27.14
C ALA A 36 -46.78 -8.28 26.61
N ILE A 37 -46.00 -7.29 27.05
CA ILE A 37 -44.58 -7.16 26.68
C ILE A 37 -43.79 -8.39 27.15
N GLU A 38 -43.95 -8.79 28.41
CA GLU A 38 -43.24 -9.95 28.97
C GLU A 38 -43.58 -11.23 28.23
N MET A 39 -44.85 -11.41 27.88
CA MET A 39 -45.30 -12.56 27.09
C MET A 39 -44.67 -12.56 25.70
N LEU A 40 -44.73 -11.44 24.97
CA LEU A 40 -44.15 -11.33 23.63
C LEU A 40 -42.63 -11.57 23.65
N ARG A 41 -41.92 -10.99 24.62
CA ARG A 41 -40.48 -11.20 24.81
C ARG A 41 -40.17 -12.65 25.12
N TYR A 42 -40.95 -13.28 26.00
CA TYR A 42 -40.78 -14.69 26.32
C TYR A 42 -40.92 -15.58 25.08
N PHE A 43 -41.92 -15.36 24.22
CA PHE A 43 -42.06 -16.16 23.00
C PHE A 43 -41.00 -15.84 21.94
N ALA A 44 -40.64 -14.58 21.77
CA ALA A 44 -39.56 -14.16 20.87
C ALA A 44 -38.20 -14.79 21.24
N GLU A 45 -37.96 -15.09 22.52
CA GLU A 45 -36.74 -15.77 22.95
C GLU A 45 -36.62 -17.20 22.38
N PHE A 46 -37.75 -17.87 22.14
CA PHE A 46 -37.77 -19.28 21.74
C PHE A 46 -38.21 -19.55 20.30
N ASP A 47 -38.68 -18.54 19.58
CA ASP A 47 -39.20 -18.69 18.22
C ASP A 47 -38.77 -17.48 17.35
N ASP A 48 -37.93 -17.75 16.35
CA ASP A 48 -37.36 -16.71 15.47
C ASP A 48 -38.43 -16.04 14.59
N GLN A 49 -39.49 -16.75 14.22
CA GLN A 49 -40.59 -16.17 13.46
C GLN A 49 -41.36 -15.19 14.34
N ILE A 50 -41.70 -15.56 15.58
CA ILE A 50 -42.35 -14.63 16.53
C ILE A 50 -41.44 -13.43 16.80
N ARG A 51 -40.14 -13.66 17.01
CA ARG A 51 -39.15 -12.61 17.20
C ARG A 51 -39.16 -11.60 16.04
N TYR A 52 -39.23 -12.09 14.80
CA TYR A 52 -39.35 -11.26 13.60
C TYR A 52 -40.62 -10.42 13.58
N TRP A 53 -41.77 -11.02 13.89
CA TRP A 53 -43.04 -10.30 13.95
C TRP A 53 -43.03 -9.23 15.05
N VAL A 54 -42.53 -9.54 16.24
CA VAL A 54 -42.39 -8.60 17.35
C VAL A 54 -41.46 -7.44 16.98
N ALA A 55 -40.31 -7.74 16.37
CA ALA A 55 -39.37 -6.71 15.92
C ALA A 55 -39.98 -5.80 14.86
N THR A 56 -40.75 -6.37 13.92
CA THR A 56 -41.45 -5.63 12.86
C THR A 56 -42.56 -4.74 13.41
N MET A 57 -43.34 -5.25 14.36
CA MET A 57 -44.38 -4.49 15.06
C MET A 57 -43.78 -3.28 15.78
N TYR A 58 -42.69 -3.46 16.53
CA TYR A 58 -42.01 -2.33 17.18
C TYR A 58 -41.48 -1.31 16.17
N LEU A 59 -40.99 -1.74 15.01
CA LEU A 59 -40.56 -0.83 13.96
C LEU A 59 -41.71 -0.02 13.35
N GLN A 60 -42.87 -0.66 13.13
CA GLN A 60 -44.08 0.04 12.67
C GLN A 60 -44.55 1.09 13.69
N LEU A 61 -44.48 0.76 14.98
CA LEU A 61 -44.80 1.72 16.05
C LEU A 61 -43.81 2.86 16.11
N ALA A 62 -42.51 2.60 15.97
CA ALA A 62 -41.50 3.65 15.88
C ALA A 62 -41.83 4.63 14.74
N ARG A 63 -42.17 4.11 13.55
CA ARG A 63 -42.60 4.95 12.40
C ARG A 63 -43.84 5.78 12.71
N ALA A 64 -44.83 5.17 13.35
CA ALA A 64 -46.06 5.87 13.69
C ALA A 64 -45.85 6.96 14.75
N MET A 65 -45.01 6.70 15.77
CA MET A 65 -44.66 7.70 16.78
C MET A 65 -43.83 8.84 16.18
N LEU A 66 -42.91 8.54 15.27
CA LEU A 66 -42.18 9.55 14.51
C LEU A 66 -43.15 10.45 13.71
N ALA A 67 -44.10 9.85 12.99
CA ALA A 67 -45.11 10.60 12.24
C ALA A 67 -46.04 11.44 13.13
N ALA A 68 -46.20 11.05 14.40
CA ALA A 68 -46.93 11.79 15.42
C ALA A 68 -46.06 12.82 16.17
N HIS A 69 -44.80 13.01 15.77
CA HIS A 69 -43.82 13.87 16.44
C HIS A 69 -43.53 13.51 17.91
N ASP A 70 -43.72 12.23 18.28
CA ASP A 70 -43.32 11.68 19.59
C ASP A 70 -41.95 10.98 19.46
N ASP A 71 -40.89 11.78 19.39
CA ASP A 71 -39.51 11.31 19.15
C ASP A 71 -39.03 10.36 20.25
N GLY A 72 -39.42 10.62 21.50
CA GLY A 72 -39.06 9.81 22.67
C GLY A 72 -39.69 8.40 22.64
N ALA A 73 -40.98 8.29 22.29
CA ALA A 73 -41.59 6.98 22.09
C ALA A 73 -41.05 6.29 20.85
N SER A 74 -40.80 7.04 19.78
CA SER A 74 -40.26 6.51 18.53
C SER A 74 -38.90 5.83 18.72
N ILE A 75 -37.95 6.51 19.37
CA ILE A 75 -36.63 5.92 19.64
C ILE A 75 -36.73 4.71 20.57
N THR A 76 -37.64 4.74 21.55
CA THR A 76 -37.83 3.63 22.48
C THR A 76 -38.31 2.38 21.74
N TYR A 77 -39.29 2.50 20.85
CA TYR A 77 -39.74 1.36 20.05
C TYR A 77 -38.68 0.92 19.02
N LEU A 78 -37.90 1.84 18.48
CA LEU A 78 -36.79 1.50 17.60
C LEU A 78 -35.72 0.66 18.33
N GLU A 79 -35.35 1.04 19.56
CA GLU A 79 -34.45 0.25 20.41
C GLU A 79 -35.01 -1.14 20.72
N GLN A 80 -36.30 -1.24 21.04
CA GLN A 80 -36.95 -2.54 21.26
C GLN A 80 -36.94 -3.40 19.99
N SER A 81 -37.11 -2.80 18.80
CA SER A 81 -36.99 -3.52 17.54
C SER A 81 -35.58 -4.08 17.33
N TYR A 82 -34.54 -3.29 17.62
CA TYR A 82 -33.14 -3.74 17.55
C TYR A 82 -32.81 -4.84 18.58
N ALA A 83 -33.36 -4.74 19.79
CA ALA A 83 -33.16 -5.74 20.83
C ALA A 83 -33.77 -7.10 20.47
N MET A 84 -34.83 -7.10 19.66
CA MET A 84 -35.52 -8.33 19.26
C MET A 84 -34.83 -9.03 18.09
N GLN A 85 -34.49 -8.34 17.00
CA GLN A 85 -33.81 -8.98 15.86
C GLN A 85 -32.99 -7.96 15.07
N MET A 86 -31.81 -8.38 14.58
CA MET A 86 -30.96 -7.52 13.75
C MET A 86 -31.29 -7.59 12.25
N GLU A 87 -31.90 -8.66 11.77
CA GLU A 87 -32.33 -8.78 10.38
C GLU A 87 -33.48 -7.78 10.12
N ASN A 88 -33.45 -7.07 8.99
CA ASN A 88 -34.19 -5.82 8.65
C ASN A 88 -33.50 -4.49 9.03
N VAL A 89 -32.16 -4.47 8.89
CA VAL A 89 -31.26 -3.32 9.10
C VAL A 89 -31.72 -2.07 8.35
N GLU A 90 -32.08 -2.19 7.06
CA GLU A 90 -32.38 -1.03 6.21
C GLU A 90 -33.64 -0.27 6.64
N SER A 91 -34.71 -0.98 7.00
CA SER A 91 -35.95 -0.35 7.44
C SER A 91 -35.80 0.39 8.76
N ARG A 92 -34.95 -0.12 9.68
CA ARG A 92 -34.62 0.52 10.96
C ARG A 92 -33.67 1.70 10.77
N ARG A 93 -32.69 1.55 9.88
CA ARG A 93 -31.77 2.61 9.46
C ARG A 93 -32.51 3.84 8.94
N ASN A 94 -33.53 3.64 8.11
CA ASN A 94 -34.32 4.77 7.57
C ASN A 94 -35.06 5.54 8.67
N VAL A 95 -35.61 4.84 9.67
CA VAL A 95 -36.27 5.48 10.82
C VAL A 95 -35.24 6.20 11.69
N LEU A 96 -34.07 5.60 11.91
CA LEU A 96 -32.98 6.20 12.67
C LEU A 96 -32.45 7.49 12.03
N ILE A 97 -32.33 7.52 10.70
CA ILE A 97 -31.93 8.72 9.94
C ILE A 97 -32.99 9.80 10.06
N ALA A 98 -34.27 9.46 9.87
CA ALA A 98 -35.36 10.43 9.97
C ALA A 98 -35.48 11.03 11.39
N LEU A 99 -35.39 10.19 12.44
CA LEU A 99 -35.33 10.66 13.83
C LEU A 99 -34.13 11.56 14.09
N SER A 100 -32.98 11.23 13.50
CA SER A 100 -31.75 12.03 13.64
C SER A 100 -31.90 13.42 13.05
N GLN A 101 -32.47 13.54 11.85
CA GLN A 101 -32.72 14.82 11.19
C GLN A 101 -33.73 15.66 11.97
N GLN A 102 -34.77 15.04 12.52
CA GLN A 102 -35.76 15.75 13.33
C GLN A 102 -35.18 16.19 14.68
N ALA A 103 -34.39 15.36 15.35
CA ALA A 103 -33.73 15.71 16.60
C ALA A 103 -32.72 16.85 16.44
N GLU A 104 -32.00 16.94 15.32
CA GLU A 104 -31.09 18.06 15.01
C GLU A 104 -31.82 19.41 14.92
N SER A 105 -33.12 19.41 14.59
CA SER A 105 -33.93 20.63 14.60
C SER A 105 -34.45 21.02 15.99
N ASN A 106 -34.40 20.09 16.96
CA ASN A 106 -34.92 20.24 18.31
C ASN A 106 -33.77 20.16 19.33
N GLU A 107 -33.02 21.25 19.53
CA GLU A 107 -31.81 21.32 20.38
C GLU A 107 -32.01 21.00 21.88
N SER A 108 -33.23 20.70 22.34
CA SER A 108 -33.58 20.68 23.77
C SER A 108 -33.46 19.32 24.47
N ASP A 109 -33.25 18.20 23.77
CA ASP A 109 -33.23 16.86 24.41
C ASP A 109 -31.89 16.14 24.24
N SER A 110 -30.96 16.40 25.17
CA SER A 110 -29.65 15.75 25.22
C SER A 110 -29.73 14.24 25.38
N GLY A 111 -30.77 13.72 26.03
CA GLY A 111 -30.97 12.27 26.22
C GLY A 111 -31.33 11.55 24.92
N LEU A 112 -32.14 12.19 24.06
CA LEU A 112 -32.47 11.68 22.73
C LEU A 112 -31.22 11.58 21.84
N HIS A 113 -30.37 12.62 21.84
CA HIS A 113 -29.15 12.64 21.03
C HIS A 113 -28.17 11.52 21.40
N ASP A 114 -27.96 11.25 22.69
CA ASP A 114 -27.06 10.18 23.15
C ASP A 114 -27.55 8.78 22.77
N ARG A 115 -28.88 8.56 22.84
CA ARG A 115 -29.52 7.30 22.41
C ARG A 115 -29.42 7.11 20.90
N LEU A 116 -29.70 8.15 20.12
CA LEU A 116 -29.56 8.13 18.66
C LEU A 116 -28.12 7.80 18.25
N ARG A 117 -27.15 8.41 18.93
CA ARG A 117 -25.73 8.18 18.68
C ARG A 117 -25.33 6.72 18.93
N THR A 118 -25.83 6.12 20.01
CA THR A 118 -25.54 4.71 20.34
C THR A 118 -26.09 3.78 19.25
N LEU A 119 -27.31 4.04 18.78
CA LEU A 119 -27.91 3.27 17.67
C LEU A 119 -27.15 3.48 16.34
N ARG A 120 -26.70 4.70 16.03
CA ARG A 120 -25.90 4.97 14.83
C ARG A 120 -24.56 4.25 14.84
N VAL A 121 -23.89 4.19 15.99
CA VAL A 121 -22.63 3.44 16.15
C VAL A 121 -22.88 1.93 16.00
N ALA A 122 -23.96 1.40 16.58
CA ALA A 122 -24.33 0.00 16.46
C ALA A 122 -24.62 -0.41 15.00
N GLU A 123 -25.22 0.50 14.23
CA GLU A 123 -25.53 0.33 12.79
C GLU A 123 -24.34 0.63 11.86
N GLY A 124 -23.17 1.02 12.39
CA GLY A 124 -22.02 1.41 11.58
C GLY A 124 -22.22 2.69 10.76
N LEU A 125 -23.23 3.51 11.11
CA LEU A 125 -23.47 4.83 10.53
C LEU A 125 -22.50 5.90 11.04
N GLU A 126 -22.00 5.72 12.26
CA GLU A 126 -20.96 6.55 12.84
C GLU A 126 -19.75 5.68 13.23
N VAL A 127 -18.56 6.07 12.76
CA VAL A 127 -17.32 5.44 13.19
C VAL A 127 -17.12 5.79 14.66
N SER A 128 -17.06 4.78 15.52
CA SER A 128 -16.76 4.98 16.93
C SER A 128 -15.43 5.74 17.06
N LYS A 129 -15.37 6.75 17.94
CA LYS A 129 -14.15 7.56 18.19
C LYS A 129 -12.92 6.70 18.54
N THR A 130 -13.12 5.48 19.01
CA THR A 130 -12.03 4.51 19.26
C THR A 130 -11.49 3.84 17.99
N GLU A 131 -12.33 3.64 16.96
CA GLU A 131 -11.89 3.12 15.67
C GLU A 131 -11.14 4.17 14.85
N GLU A 132 -11.57 5.44 14.87
CA GLU A 132 -10.83 6.52 14.20
C GLU A 132 -9.38 6.64 14.71
N ARG A 133 -9.17 6.51 16.02
CA ARG A 133 -7.82 6.51 16.62
C ARG A 133 -6.99 5.31 16.19
N ARG A 134 -7.59 4.12 16.09
CA ARG A 134 -6.88 2.91 15.63
C ARG A 134 -6.48 3.02 14.16
N VAL A 135 -7.37 3.49 13.31
CA VAL A 135 -7.09 3.70 11.88
C VAL A 135 -6.01 4.77 11.69
N GLY A 136 -6.02 5.84 12.50
CA GLY A 136 -4.98 6.86 12.50
C GLY A 136 -3.59 6.29 12.82
N ILE A 137 -3.48 5.47 13.88
CA ILE A 137 -2.21 4.82 14.26
C ILE A 137 -1.71 3.89 13.15
N ILE A 138 -2.59 3.07 12.57
CA ILE A 138 -2.23 2.14 11.48
C ILE A 138 -1.68 2.92 10.27
N ARG A 139 -2.33 4.03 9.88
CA ARG A 139 -1.86 4.88 8.78
C ARG A 139 -0.46 5.44 9.02
N VAL A 140 -0.18 5.92 10.24
CA VAL A 140 1.15 6.43 10.61
C VAL A 140 2.20 5.32 10.54
N ILE A 141 1.89 4.13 11.06
CA ILE A 141 2.81 2.97 11.00
C ILE A 141 3.09 2.59 9.55
N THR A 142 2.07 2.53 8.69
CA THR A 142 2.27 2.21 7.26
C THR A 142 3.14 3.24 6.55
N LEU A 143 2.99 4.53 6.85
CA LEU A 143 3.85 5.59 6.30
C LEU A 143 5.31 5.40 6.72
N ILE A 144 5.55 5.13 8.01
CA ILE A 144 6.91 4.89 8.51
C ILE A 144 7.54 3.68 7.83
N LEU A 145 6.81 2.57 7.71
CA LEU A 145 7.31 1.35 7.04
C LEU A 145 7.63 1.59 5.56
N THR A 146 6.79 2.34 4.85
CA THR A 146 7.04 2.67 3.44
C THR A 146 8.30 3.53 3.27
N LEU A 147 8.52 4.50 4.18
CA LEU A 147 9.72 5.32 4.17
C LEU A 147 10.99 4.49 4.41
N ILE A 148 10.96 3.57 5.38
CA ILE A 148 12.08 2.67 5.66
C ILE A 148 12.39 1.81 4.43
N LEU A 149 11.36 1.26 3.78
CA LEU A 149 11.52 0.44 2.58
C LEU A 149 12.20 1.23 1.44
N ILE A 150 11.77 2.48 1.20
CA ILE A 150 12.38 3.35 0.19
C ILE A 150 13.87 3.56 0.48
N VAL A 151 14.24 3.83 1.73
CA VAL A 151 15.65 4.03 2.14
C VAL A 151 16.48 2.77 1.91
N VAL A 152 15.95 1.59 2.24
CA VAL A 152 16.64 0.30 2.04
C VAL A 152 16.85 0.03 0.54
N VAL A 153 15.83 0.23 -0.28
CA VAL A 153 15.91 0.05 -1.74
C VAL A 153 16.90 1.03 -2.36
N ALA A 154 16.85 2.30 -1.98
CA ALA A 154 17.80 3.32 -2.46
C ALA A 154 19.25 2.94 -2.11
N ARG A 155 19.50 2.48 -0.87
CA ARG A 155 20.83 2.05 -0.44
C ARG A 155 21.31 0.81 -1.19
N TRP A 156 20.42 -0.13 -1.50
CA TRP A 156 20.72 -1.32 -2.30
C TRP A 156 21.09 -0.95 -3.75
N ILE A 157 20.30 -0.06 -4.39
CA ILE A 157 20.57 0.43 -5.75
C ILE A 157 21.92 1.16 -5.81
N LEU A 158 22.21 2.05 -4.85
CA LEU A 158 23.48 2.77 -4.77
C LEU A 158 24.68 1.83 -4.64
N ARG A 159 24.57 0.79 -3.79
CA ARG A 159 25.61 -0.24 -3.67
C ARG A 159 25.83 -0.99 -4.98
N LYS A 160 24.74 -1.38 -5.65
CA LYS A 160 24.81 -2.08 -6.94
C LYS A 160 25.48 -1.21 -8.00
N LEU A 161 25.06 0.06 -8.14
CA LEU A 161 25.66 1.01 -9.08
C LEU A 161 27.15 1.24 -8.84
N ARG A 162 27.58 1.32 -7.57
CA ARG A 162 29.01 1.46 -7.23
C ARG A 162 29.83 0.28 -7.73
N ASN A 163 29.33 -0.94 -7.53
CA ASN A 163 30.01 -2.17 -7.95
C ASN A 163 30.05 -2.33 -9.49
N TYR A 164 29.01 -1.89 -10.21
CA TYR A 164 29.02 -1.90 -11.67
C TYR A 164 30.07 -0.96 -12.26
N ARG A 165 30.25 0.24 -11.67
CA ARG A 165 31.26 1.19 -12.14
C ARG A 165 32.69 0.67 -11.94
N SER A 166 32.98 0.05 -10.79
CA SER A 166 34.31 -0.52 -10.53
C SER A 166 34.64 -1.67 -11.48
N LEU A 167 33.68 -2.56 -11.75
CA LEU A 167 33.86 -3.67 -12.70
C LEU A 167 34.11 -3.18 -14.13
N LYS A 168 33.36 -2.15 -14.58
CA LYS A 168 33.54 -1.59 -15.92
C LYS A 168 34.89 -0.90 -16.08
N GLN A 169 35.35 -0.18 -15.04
CA GLN A 169 36.64 0.49 -15.05
C GLN A 169 37.80 -0.53 -15.05
N GLU A 170 37.66 -1.64 -14.34
CA GLU A 170 38.64 -2.73 -14.32
C GLU A 170 38.68 -3.50 -15.66
N GLN A 171 37.54 -3.73 -16.30
CA GLN A 171 37.50 -4.32 -17.65
C GLN A 171 38.15 -3.40 -18.68
N GLN A 172 37.87 -2.09 -18.62
CA GLN A 172 38.42 -1.13 -19.57
C GLN A 172 39.93 -0.98 -19.43
N SER A 173 40.47 -0.98 -18.21
CA SER A 173 41.92 -0.95 -17.98
C SER A 173 42.60 -2.24 -18.45
N ARG A 174 41.97 -3.41 -18.27
CA ARG A 174 42.48 -4.68 -18.82
C ARG A 174 42.52 -4.68 -20.35
N HIS A 175 41.48 -4.17 -21.02
CA HIS A 175 41.47 -4.07 -22.48
C HIS A 175 42.53 -3.10 -23.02
N GLN A 176 42.72 -1.95 -22.36
CA GLN A 176 43.78 -1.01 -22.71
C GLN A 176 45.17 -1.63 -22.56
N LEU A 177 45.42 -2.37 -21.47
CA LEU A 177 46.70 -3.05 -21.26
C LEU A 177 46.99 -4.15 -22.29
N LEU A 178 45.97 -4.88 -22.75
CA LEU A 178 46.14 -5.88 -23.81
C LEU A 178 46.46 -5.22 -25.15
N ALA A 179 45.74 -4.15 -25.51
CA ALA A 179 46.00 -3.39 -26.73
C ALA A 179 47.41 -2.76 -26.74
N GLU A 180 47.83 -2.15 -25.63
CA GLU A 180 49.19 -1.58 -25.50
C GLU A 180 50.29 -2.64 -25.61
N ARG A 181 50.05 -3.87 -25.10
CA ARG A 181 51.01 -4.98 -25.23
C ARG A 181 51.10 -5.50 -26.67
N GLU A 182 49.98 -5.58 -27.37
CA GLU A 182 49.94 -5.99 -28.76
C GLU A 182 50.61 -4.95 -29.67
N GLU A 183 50.33 -3.66 -29.44
CA GLU A 183 51.01 -2.54 -30.11
C GLU A 183 52.53 -2.59 -29.89
N LEU A 184 52.99 -2.79 -28.65
CA LEU A 184 54.42 -2.93 -28.36
C LEU A 184 55.04 -4.11 -29.13
N ARG A 185 54.35 -5.24 -29.22
CA ARG A 185 54.83 -6.41 -29.95
C ARG A 185 55.02 -6.10 -31.43
N GLU A 186 54.04 -5.45 -32.07
CA GLU A 186 54.13 -5.04 -33.48
C GLU A 186 55.29 -4.08 -33.73
N LEU A 187 55.47 -3.11 -32.83
CA LEU A 187 56.55 -2.14 -32.91
C LEU A 187 57.93 -2.78 -32.74
N LEU A 188 58.09 -3.71 -31.80
CA LEU A 188 59.34 -4.47 -31.63
C LEU A 188 59.67 -5.29 -32.88
N ILE A 189 58.67 -5.93 -33.49
CA ILE A 189 58.83 -6.67 -34.76
C ILE A 189 59.27 -5.71 -35.87
N PHE A 190 58.66 -4.52 -35.97
CA PHE A 190 59.05 -3.51 -36.96
C PHE A 190 60.53 -3.11 -36.85
N PHE A 191 61.07 -3.02 -35.63
CA PHE A 191 62.50 -2.73 -35.40
C PHE A 191 63.40 -3.97 -35.44
N GLY A 192 62.85 -5.18 -35.59
CA GLY A 192 63.61 -6.43 -35.55
C GLY A 192 64.19 -6.72 -34.17
N LEU A 193 63.41 -6.46 -33.14
CA LEU A 193 63.76 -6.60 -31.73
C LEU A 193 62.92 -7.69 -31.06
N THR A 194 63.42 -8.22 -29.95
CA THR A 194 62.70 -9.18 -29.12
C THR A 194 62.18 -8.50 -27.85
N ALA A 195 61.29 -9.15 -27.12
CA ALA A 195 60.76 -8.61 -25.86
C ALA A 195 61.85 -8.36 -24.79
N LYS A 196 63.03 -8.99 -24.92
CA LYS A 196 64.18 -8.83 -24.01
C LYS A 196 65.18 -7.77 -24.46
N SER A 197 64.93 -7.11 -25.60
CA SER A 197 65.84 -6.10 -26.13
C SER A 197 65.83 -4.84 -25.25
N SER A 198 66.99 -4.20 -25.12
CA SER A 198 67.14 -2.98 -24.32
C SER A 198 66.70 -1.73 -25.09
N LEU A 199 66.48 -0.62 -24.37
CA LEU A 199 66.28 0.69 -25.00
C LEU A 199 67.47 1.12 -25.87
N GLU A 200 68.68 0.68 -25.52
CA GLU A 200 69.87 0.93 -26.35
C GLU A 200 69.81 0.19 -27.69
N ASP A 201 69.29 -1.04 -27.71
CA ASP A 201 69.10 -1.81 -28.94
C ASP A 201 68.06 -1.15 -29.86
N LEU A 202 66.98 -0.61 -29.27
CA LEU A 202 66.01 0.19 -29.99
C LEU A 202 66.65 1.43 -30.62
N ALA A 203 67.46 2.18 -29.87
CA ALA A 203 68.17 3.35 -30.38
C ALA A 203 69.14 2.99 -31.52
N LYS A 204 69.85 1.86 -31.41
CA LYS A 204 70.74 1.35 -32.47
C LYS A 204 69.96 1.02 -33.75
N ARG A 205 68.84 0.29 -33.63
CA ARG A 205 67.98 -0.07 -34.78
C ARG A 205 67.35 1.16 -35.43
N TYR A 206 66.90 2.11 -34.62
CA TYR A 206 66.38 3.39 -35.11
C TYR A 206 67.43 4.13 -35.93
N ARG A 207 68.64 4.34 -35.39
CA ARG A 207 69.72 5.05 -36.11
C ARG A 207 70.08 4.36 -37.43
N ALA A 208 70.12 3.03 -37.46
CA ALA A 208 70.39 2.27 -38.67
C ALA A 208 69.32 2.50 -39.76
N LYS A 209 68.03 2.45 -39.39
CA LYS A 209 66.92 2.74 -40.32
C LYS A 209 66.85 4.21 -40.72
N ALA A 210 67.04 5.12 -39.76
CA ALA A 210 67.05 6.57 -39.95
C ALA A 210 68.13 6.98 -40.94
N LYS A 211 69.33 6.38 -40.86
CA LYS A 211 70.39 6.60 -41.84
C LYS A 211 69.95 6.26 -43.25
N LEU A 212 69.11 5.25 -43.47
CA LEU A 212 68.67 4.86 -44.83
C LEU A 212 67.65 5.82 -45.44
N ILE A 213 66.76 6.40 -44.62
CA ILE A 213 65.61 7.17 -45.09
C ILE A 213 65.68 8.67 -44.77
N HIS A 214 66.83 9.14 -44.26
CA HIS A 214 67.03 10.54 -43.87
C HIS A 214 66.78 11.48 -45.06
N PRO A 215 66.04 12.61 -44.88
CA PRO A 215 65.71 13.52 -45.98
C PRO A 215 66.94 14.14 -46.66
N ASP A 216 68.06 14.26 -45.96
CA ASP A 216 69.32 14.77 -46.54
C ASP A 216 70.01 13.77 -47.49
N ARG A 217 69.47 12.55 -47.66
CA ARG A 217 70.00 11.59 -48.65
C ARG A 217 69.28 11.74 -49.99
N PRO A 218 69.95 11.40 -51.10
CA PRO A 218 69.35 11.50 -52.44
C PRO A 218 68.03 10.74 -52.57
N ASP A 219 67.93 9.58 -51.93
CA ASP A 219 66.74 8.71 -51.90
C ASP A 219 65.93 8.84 -50.58
N GLY A 220 66.13 9.95 -49.86
CA GLY A 220 65.47 10.22 -48.59
C GLY A 220 63.96 10.45 -48.74
N ASP A 221 63.19 10.05 -47.73
CA ASP A 221 61.74 10.27 -47.70
C ASP A 221 61.35 10.91 -46.34
N PRO A 222 61.03 12.22 -46.32
CA PRO A 222 60.71 12.93 -45.08
C PRO A 222 59.44 12.39 -44.40
N VAL A 223 58.49 11.84 -45.16
CA VAL A 223 57.25 11.26 -44.62
C VAL A 223 57.57 9.95 -43.90
N ARG A 224 58.36 9.07 -44.54
CA ARG A 224 58.81 7.82 -43.92
C ARG A 224 59.72 8.06 -42.72
N PHE A 225 60.58 9.07 -42.78
CA PHE A 225 61.41 9.46 -41.65
C PHE A 225 60.57 9.90 -40.46
N LYS A 226 59.55 10.74 -40.67
CA LYS A 226 58.61 11.17 -39.62
C LYS A 226 57.86 9.98 -39.01
N GLN A 227 57.36 9.05 -39.83
CA GLN A 227 56.70 7.84 -39.35
C GLN A 227 57.65 6.95 -38.52
N LEU A 228 58.93 6.84 -38.93
CA LEU A 228 59.95 6.11 -38.18
C LEU A 228 60.19 6.74 -36.81
N THR A 229 60.30 8.07 -36.73
CA THR A 229 60.48 8.80 -35.46
C THR A 229 59.29 8.59 -34.52
N GLN A 230 58.06 8.72 -35.04
CA GLN A 230 56.84 8.46 -34.26
C GLN A 230 56.80 7.03 -33.70
N ARG A 231 57.12 6.03 -34.53
CA ARG A 231 57.19 4.64 -34.09
C ARG A 231 58.27 4.43 -33.04
N PHE A 232 59.44 5.06 -33.19
CA PHE A 232 60.52 4.98 -32.21
C PHE A 232 60.11 5.56 -30.85
N GLU A 233 59.54 6.77 -30.83
CA GLU A 233 59.06 7.42 -29.62
C GLU A 233 58.00 6.57 -28.92
N ARG A 234 57.03 6.06 -29.67
CA ARG A 234 55.97 5.19 -29.13
C ARG A 234 56.52 3.87 -28.58
N THR A 235 57.45 3.24 -29.28
CA THR A 235 58.10 2.00 -28.82
C THR A 235 58.86 2.24 -27.53
N ARG A 236 59.62 3.34 -27.46
CA ARG A 236 60.38 3.74 -26.28
C ARG A 236 59.47 3.98 -25.08
N GLU A 237 58.38 4.72 -25.27
CA GLU A 237 57.39 5.01 -24.22
C GLU A 237 56.82 3.71 -23.62
N LEU A 238 56.40 2.78 -24.48
CA LEU A 238 55.84 1.50 -24.05
C LEU A 238 56.91 0.64 -23.35
N MET A 239 58.14 0.57 -23.87
CA MET A 239 59.24 -0.17 -23.23
C MET A 239 59.60 0.39 -21.85
N GLU A 240 59.68 1.72 -21.69
CA GLU A 240 59.91 2.37 -20.39
C GLU A 240 58.77 2.07 -19.41
N ARG A 241 57.52 2.18 -19.86
CA ARG A 241 56.33 1.91 -19.03
C ARG A 241 56.27 0.48 -18.50
N TYR A 242 56.64 -0.51 -19.32
CA TYR A 242 56.60 -1.92 -18.89
C TYR A 242 57.88 -2.38 -18.17
N SER A 243 59.05 -1.83 -18.49
CA SER A 243 60.29 -2.13 -17.76
C SER A 243 60.29 -1.61 -16.31
N LEU A 244 59.54 -0.54 -16.03
CA LEU A 244 59.34 -0.01 -14.68
C LEU A 244 58.33 -0.81 -13.83
N ARG A 245 57.48 -1.65 -14.44
CA ARG A 245 56.50 -2.49 -13.72
C ARG A 245 57.04 -3.86 -13.31
N GLU A 246 58.18 -4.29 -13.82
CA GLU A 246 58.82 -5.59 -13.51
C GLU A 246 59.92 -5.50 -12.44
N LYS A 247 60.15 -4.31 -11.86
CA LYS A 247 61.00 -4.10 -10.67
C LYS A 247 60.14 -4.01 -9.41
#